data_AF-A0A9N8VUB6-F1
#
_entry.id   AF-A0A9N8VUB6-F1
#
_cell.length_a   1.000
_cell.length_b   1.000
_cell.length_c   1.000
_cell.angle_alpha   90.00
_cell.angle_beta   90.00
_cell.angle_gamma   90.00
#
_symmetry.space_group_name_H-M   'P 1'
#
loop_
_entity.id
_entity.type
_entity.pdbx_description
1 polymer ?
#
loop_
_entity_poly.entity_id
_entity_poly.type
_entity_poly.pdbx_seq_one_letter_code
_entity_poly.pdbx_strand_id
1 'polypeptide(L)'
;MTEEFVFRCCMVPLLALADFSRIQIIFLSPLVFGIAHIHHAWEVYVTNGRTMATAKFAIFASIFQFFYTTLFGWYATFLFMRTGHFIPPFFAHIFGNVMGFPVFNMAAYPKKVKKAIILAFLGGLLTFGFSLGPATNPSLYEDVGKSIYWYNANNGSKPQVK
;
A
#
# COMPACT_ATOMS: atom_id res chain seq x y z
N MET A 1 12.07 3.40 1.79
CA MET A 1 12.38 2.67 3.05
C MET A 1 12.16 3.52 4.29
N THR A 2 12.80 4.69 4.39
CA THR A 2 12.50 5.70 5.43
C THR A 2 11.02 6.09 5.45
N GLU A 3 10.39 6.15 4.28
CA GLU A 3 8.96 6.41 4.11
C GLU A 3 8.09 5.42 4.89
N GLU A 4 8.23 4.11 4.68
CA GLU A 4 7.44 3.11 5.42
C GLU A 4 7.66 3.23 6.93
N PHE A 5 8.88 3.51 7.37
CA PHE A 5 9.14 3.72 8.79
C PHE A 5 8.37 4.94 9.33
N VAL A 6 8.44 6.08 8.65
CA VAL A 6 7.70 7.30 9.06
C VAL A 6 6.18 7.09 9.01
N PHE A 7 5.66 6.51 7.94
CA PHE A 7 4.22 6.31 7.77
C PHE A 7 3.65 5.23 8.70
N ARG A 8 4.39 4.14 8.98
CA ARG A 8 3.89 3.04 9.82
C ARG A 8 4.30 3.17 11.28
N CYS A 9 5.56 3.48 11.56
CA CYS A 9 6.07 3.52 12.94
C CYS A 9 5.86 4.87 13.63
N CYS A 10 5.64 5.97 12.89
CA CYS A 10 5.36 7.27 13.49
C CYS A 10 3.89 7.69 13.30
N MET A 11 3.39 7.73 12.06
CA MET A 11 2.07 8.29 11.76
C MET A 11 0.90 7.40 12.23
N VAL A 12 0.97 6.08 12.05
CA VAL A 12 -0.09 5.15 12.47
C VAL A 12 -0.30 5.13 14.00
N PRO A 13 0.75 5.03 14.86
CA PRO A 13 0.59 5.18 16.30
C PRO A 13 -0.02 6.53 16.72
N LEU A 14 0.42 7.63 16.11
CA LEU A 14 -0.12 8.96 16.41
C LEU A 14 -1.63 9.06 16.13
N LEU A 15 -2.09 8.54 14.98
CA LEU A 15 -3.51 8.51 14.65
C LEU A 15 -4.29 7.59 15.60
N ALA A 16 -3.71 6.48 16.03
CA ALA A 16 -4.32 5.60 17.01
C ALA A 16 -4.45 6.27 18.40
N LEU A 17 -3.43 7.03 18.82
CA LEU A 17 -3.47 7.83 20.05
C LEU A 17 -4.50 8.97 19.98
N ALA A 18 -4.78 9.48 18.77
CA ALA A 18 -5.82 10.47 18.53
C ALA A 18 -7.25 9.84 18.42
N ASP A 19 -7.43 8.60 18.85
CA ASP A 19 -8.70 7.85 18.82
C ASP A 19 -9.32 7.69 17.41
N PHE A 20 -8.52 7.74 16.34
CA PHE A 20 -9.01 7.43 14.99
C PHE A 20 -9.39 5.95 14.89
N SER A 21 -10.52 5.64 14.24
CA SER A 21 -10.92 4.27 13.98
C SER A 21 -9.94 3.55 13.05
N ARG A 22 -9.88 2.22 13.14
CA ARG A 22 -9.01 1.40 12.27
C ARG A 22 -9.16 1.72 10.79
N ILE A 23 -10.42 1.85 10.35
CA ILE A 23 -10.76 2.15 8.95
C ILE A 23 -10.21 3.52 8.57
N GLN A 24 -10.38 4.54 9.42
CA GLN A 24 -9.81 5.85 9.17
C GLN A 24 -8.28 5.80 9.09
N ILE A 25 -7.60 5.08 9.99
CA ILE A 25 -6.14 4.96 9.95
C ILE A 25 -5.67 4.31 8.64
N ILE A 26 -6.30 3.21 8.23
CA ILE A 26 -5.96 2.48 6.99
C ILE A 26 -6.13 3.38 5.76
N PHE A 27 -7.25 4.10 5.67
CA PHE A 27 -7.60 4.83 4.46
C PHE A 27 -7.04 6.25 4.41
N LEU A 28 -6.90 6.94 5.55
CA LEU A 28 -6.44 8.34 5.60
C LEU A 28 -4.92 8.48 5.68
N SER A 29 -4.23 7.62 6.44
CA SER A 29 -2.79 7.80 6.64
C SER A 29 -1.99 7.78 5.34
N PRO A 30 -2.33 6.95 4.34
CA PRO A 30 -1.58 6.92 3.09
C PRO A 30 -1.99 8.00 2.09
N LEU A 31 -3.13 8.70 2.30
CA LEU A 31 -3.54 9.80 1.42
C LEU A 31 -2.58 10.98 1.51
N VAL A 32 -2.01 11.26 2.69
CA VAL A 32 -1.00 12.30 2.86
C VAL A 32 0.23 12.00 2.00
N PHE A 33 0.64 10.74 1.94
CA PHE A 33 1.73 10.28 1.07
C PHE A 33 1.36 10.35 -0.42
N GLY A 34 0.13 9.94 -0.78
CA GLY A 34 -0.35 10.04 -2.16
C GLY A 34 -0.37 11.48 -2.66
N ILE A 35 -0.92 12.42 -1.89
CA ILE A 35 -0.99 13.85 -2.24
C ILE A 35 0.42 14.42 -2.44
N ALA A 36 1.38 13.99 -1.62
CA ALA A 36 2.77 14.36 -1.80
C ALA A 36 3.36 13.89 -3.13
N HIS A 37 2.71 13.08 -3.96
CA HIS A 37 3.19 12.78 -5.32
C HIS A 37 2.55 13.62 -6.40
N ILE A 38 1.46 14.33 -6.10
CA ILE A 38 0.80 15.22 -7.06
C ILE A 38 1.74 16.38 -7.46
N HIS A 39 2.64 16.81 -6.57
CA HIS A 39 3.60 17.87 -6.90
C HIS A 39 4.59 17.48 -8.00
N HIS A 40 4.87 16.19 -8.20
CA HIS A 40 5.73 15.74 -9.31
C HIS A 40 5.11 16.02 -10.69
N ALA A 41 3.78 16.17 -10.79
CA ALA A 41 3.13 16.60 -12.03
C ALA A 41 3.72 17.93 -12.54
N TRP A 42 3.93 18.86 -11.61
CA TRP A 42 4.49 20.17 -11.91
C TRP A 42 5.96 20.07 -12.34
N GLU A 43 6.73 19.25 -11.64
CA GLU A 43 8.14 19.01 -11.96
C GLU A 43 8.32 18.39 -13.34
N VAL A 44 7.54 17.35 -13.68
CA VAL A 44 7.57 16.71 -14.99
C VAL A 44 7.17 17.70 -16.09
N TYR A 45 6.18 18.56 -15.84
CA TYR A 45 5.77 19.58 -16.81
C TYR A 45 6.88 20.62 -17.08
N VAL A 46 7.51 21.12 -16.01
CA VAL A 46 8.55 22.15 -16.08
C VAL A 46 9.82 21.62 -16.73
N THR A 47 10.25 20.41 -16.37
CA THR A 47 11.49 19.81 -16.87
C THR A 47 11.37 19.32 -18.32
N ASN A 48 10.17 18.92 -18.77
CA ASN A 48 9.93 18.45 -20.13
C ASN A 48 9.38 19.53 -21.08
N GLY A 49 9.94 20.74 -21.01
CA GLY A 49 9.72 21.78 -22.03
C GLY A 49 8.31 22.40 -22.06
N ARG A 50 7.47 22.19 -21.04
CA ARG A 50 6.19 22.90 -20.84
C ARG A 50 5.17 22.80 -21.98
N THR A 51 5.25 21.73 -22.77
CA THR A 51 4.34 21.52 -23.91
C THR A 51 2.99 20.93 -23.48
N MET A 52 1.95 21.05 -24.32
CA MET A 52 0.64 20.42 -24.07
C MET A 52 0.74 18.89 -24.02
N ALA A 53 1.63 18.28 -24.79
CA ALA A 53 1.86 16.84 -24.78
C ALA A 53 2.49 16.39 -23.45
N THR A 54 3.47 17.16 -22.94
CA THR A 54 4.14 16.84 -21.68
C THR A 54 3.26 17.15 -20.46
N ALA A 55 2.38 18.14 -20.55
CA ALA A 55 1.32 18.37 -19.55
C ALA A 55 0.36 17.16 -19.46
N LYS A 56 -0.14 16.66 -20.59
CA LYS A 56 -1.03 15.48 -20.61
C LYS A 56 -0.36 14.24 -20.02
N PHE A 57 0.90 14.00 -20.40
CA PHE A 57 1.68 12.90 -19.85
C PHE A 57 1.92 13.06 -18.34
N ALA A 58 2.33 14.24 -17.89
CA ALA A 58 2.58 14.53 -16.47
C ALA A 58 1.34 14.32 -15.60
N ILE A 59 0.17 14.78 -16.08
CA ILE A 59 -1.12 14.58 -15.39
C ILE A 59 -1.43 13.09 -15.29
N PHE A 60 -1.35 12.36 -16.40
CA PHE A 60 -1.68 10.93 -16.41
C PHE A 60 -0.72 10.13 -15.51
N ALA A 61 0.59 10.37 -15.61
CA ALA A 61 1.60 9.73 -14.79
C ALA A 61 1.37 10.02 -13.30
N SER A 62 1.05 11.27 -12.94
CA SER A 62 0.84 11.66 -11.54
C SER A 62 -0.45 11.10 -10.96
N ILE A 63 -1.54 11.01 -11.74
CA ILE A 63 -2.78 10.35 -11.33
C ILE A 63 -2.52 8.85 -11.09
N PHE A 64 -1.79 8.21 -12.00
CA PHE A 64 -1.43 6.81 -11.88
C PHE A 64 -0.56 6.56 -10.64
N GLN A 65 0.46 7.38 -10.44
CA GLN A 65 1.35 7.31 -9.29
C GLN A 65 0.59 7.56 -7.98
N PHE A 66 -0.28 8.58 -7.93
CA PHE A 66 -1.15 8.85 -6.79
C PHE A 66 -2.02 7.64 -6.43
N PHE A 67 -2.72 7.07 -7.42
CA PHE A 67 -3.61 5.94 -7.21
C PHE A 67 -2.84 4.71 -6.71
N TYR A 68 -1.72 4.40 -7.35
CA TYR A 68 -0.90 3.27 -6.97
C TYR A 68 -0.31 3.40 -5.56
N THR A 69 0.32 4.54 -5.27
CA THR A 69 0.93 4.78 -3.95
C THR A 69 -0.13 4.78 -2.85
N THR A 70 -1.33 5.28 -3.13
CA THR A 70 -2.47 5.22 -2.21
C THR A 70 -2.90 3.78 -1.94
N LEU A 71 -3.14 2.98 -2.98
CA LEU A 71 -3.54 1.57 -2.83
C LEU A 71 -2.47 0.74 -2.10
N PHE A 72 -1.21 0.90 -2.50
CA PHE A 72 -0.10 0.22 -1.86
C PHE A 72 0.03 0.63 -0.39
N GLY A 73 -0.16 1.92 -0.10
CA GLY A 73 -0.16 2.44 1.25
C GLY A 73 -1.30 1.89 2.11
N TRP A 74 -2.51 1.71 1.57
CA TRP A 74 -3.61 1.03 2.27
C TRP A 74 -3.23 -0.41 2.62
N TYR A 75 -2.64 -1.14 1.66
CA TYR A 75 -2.17 -2.50 1.86
C TYR A 75 -1.07 -2.58 2.93
N ALA A 76 -0.07 -1.72 2.86
CA ALA A 76 1.03 -1.69 3.82
C ALA A 76 0.56 -1.29 5.24
N THR A 77 -0.34 -0.31 5.37
CA THR A 77 -0.96 0.02 6.67
C THR A 77 -1.78 -1.15 7.20
N PHE A 78 -2.54 -1.83 6.33
CA PHE A 78 -3.28 -3.04 6.71
C PHE A 78 -2.35 -4.14 7.23
N LEU A 79 -1.26 -4.44 6.51
CA LEU A 79 -0.25 -5.42 6.96
C LEU A 79 0.32 -5.04 8.32
N PHE A 80 0.74 -3.80 8.49
CA PHE A 80 1.29 -3.31 9.75
C PHE A 80 0.30 -3.47 10.91
N MET A 81 -0.95 -3.04 10.73
CA MET A 81 -1.96 -3.10 11.78
C MET A 81 -2.43 -4.52 12.08
N ARG A 82 -2.43 -5.43 11.09
CA ARG A 82 -2.81 -6.83 11.29
C ARG A 82 -1.72 -7.64 11.97
N THR A 83 -0.47 -7.45 11.57
CA THR A 83 0.66 -8.24 12.07
C THR A 83 1.32 -7.61 13.30
N GLY A 84 1.15 -6.31 13.52
CA GLY A 84 1.85 -5.57 14.57
C GLY A 84 3.35 -5.37 14.30
N HIS A 85 3.85 -5.77 13.12
CA HIS A 85 5.27 -5.72 12.78
C HIS A 85 5.54 -4.81 11.58
N PHE A 86 6.72 -4.19 11.61
CA PHE A 86 7.25 -3.42 10.48
C PHE A 86 7.79 -4.32 9.35
N ILE A 87 8.16 -5.57 9.65
CA ILE A 87 8.77 -6.49 8.69
C ILE A 87 7.86 -6.77 7.47
N PRO A 88 6.56 -7.10 7.63
CA PRO A 88 5.69 -7.36 6.48
C PRO A 88 5.53 -6.19 5.49
N PRO A 89 5.18 -4.95 5.91
CA PRO A 89 5.10 -3.83 4.97
C PRO A 89 6.48 -3.46 4.39
N PHE A 90 7.57 -3.64 5.13
CA PHE A 90 8.92 -3.40 4.64
C PHE A 90 9.28 -4.29 3.44
N PHE A 91 9.09 -5.60 3.57
CA PHE A 91 9.34 -6.53 2.46
C PHE A 91 8.37 -6.35 1.31
N ALA A 92 7.09 -6.05 1.58
CA ALA A 92 6.13 -5.72 0.54
C ALA A 92 6.58 -4.51 -0.30
N HIS A 93 7.14 -3.48 0.34
CA HIS A 93 7.61 -2.27 -0.33
C HIS A 93 8.88 -2.56 -1.14
N ILE A 94 9.84 -3.31 -0.59
CA ILE A 94 11.03 -3.74 -1.35
C ILE A 94 10.61 -4.52 -2.60
N PHE A 95 9.71 -5.49 -2.43
CA PHE A 95 9.23 -6.29 -3.54
C PHE A 95 8.54 -5.44 -4.60
N GLY A 96 7.66 -4.51 -4.21
CA GLY A 96 7.00 -3.57 -5.12
C GLY A 96 8.00 -2.72 -5.91
N ASN A 97 9.02 -2.17 -5.25
CA ASN A 97 10.04 -1.36 -5.90
C ASN A 97 10.93 -2.16 -6.86
N VAL A 98 11.24 -3.42 -6.53
CA VAL A 98 12.06 -4.30 -7.38
C VAL A 98 11.28 -4.77 -8.60
N MET A 99 10.04 -5.21 -8.42
CA MET A 99 9.23 -5.73 -9.54
C MET A 99 8.69 -4.61 -10.44
N GLY A 100 8.43 -3.43 -9.86
CA GLY A 100 7.81 -2.33 -10.56
C GLY A 100 6.45 -2.71 -11.15
N PHE A 101 6.04 -1.97 -12.17
CA PHE A 101 4.83 -2.29 -12.90
C PHE A 101 5.11 -3.30 -14.02
N PRO A 102 4.24 -4.32 -14.19
CA PRO A 102 4.35 -5.21 -15.33
C PRO A 102 4.18 -4.44 -16.64
N VAL A 103 5.19 -4.50 -17.51
CA VAL A 103 5.13 -3.94 -18.85
C VAL A 103 4.29 -4.86 -19.72
N PHE A 104 3.02 -4.53 -19.88
CA PHE A 104 2.10 -5.28 -20.73
C PHE A 104 2.32 -4.93 -22.22
N ASN A 105 3.47 -5.28 -22.79
CA ASN A 105 3.61 -5.31 -24.24
C ASN A 105 2.92 -6.56 -24.81
N MET A 106 1.59 -6.61 -24.65
CA MET A 106 0.81 -7.74 -25.11
C MET A 106 0.96 -7.91 -26.63
N ALA A 107 1.15 -6.85 -27.41
CA ALA A 107 1.25 -6.95 -28.87
C ALA A 107 2.35 -7.94 -29.34
N ALA A 108 3.47 -8.02 -28.62
CA ALA A 108 4.62 -8.87 -28.97
C ALA A 108 4.42 -10.38 -28.74
N TYR A 109 3.42 -10.80 -27.97
CA TYR A 109 3.31 -12.21 -27.54
C TYR A 109 2.32 -13.06 -28.39
N PRO A 110 2.64 -14.35 -28.64
CA PRO A 110 1.69 -15.30 -29.24
C PRO A 110 0.41 -15.45 -28.41
N LYS A 111 -0.73 -15.77 -29.06
CA LYS A 111 -2.05 -15.89 -28.41
C LYS A 111 -2.06 -16.84 -27.18
N LYS A 112 -1.34 -17.96 -27.25
CA LYS A 112 -1.24 -18.92 -26.14
C LYS A 112 -0.51 -18.33 -24.93
N VAL A 113 0.60 -17.62 -25.15
CA VAL A 113 1.39 -16.96 -24.10
C VAL A 113 0.59 -15.84 -23.45
N LYS A 114 -0.12 -15.03 -24.24
CA LYS A 114 -1.06 -14.01 -23.73
C LYS A 114 -2.08 -14.59 -22.77
N LYS A 115 -2.73 -15.69 -23.18
CA LYS A 115 -3.73 -16.38 -22.37
C LYS A 115 -3.12 -16.90 -21.07
N ALA A 116 -1.92 -17.48 -21.13
CA ALA A 116 -1.20 -17.95 -19.95
C ALA A 116 -0.85 -16.81 -18.98
N ILE A 117 -0.37 -15.67 -19.47
CA ILE A 117 -0.06 -14.48 -18.65
C ILE A 117 -1.33 -13.98 -17.95
N ILE A 118 -2.43 -13.82 -18.67
CA ILE A 118 -3.70 -13.35 -18.10
C ILE A 118 -4.22 -14.33 -17.05
N LEU A 119 -4.19 -15.63 -17.34
CA LEU A 119 -4.63 -16.66 -16.39
C LEU A 119 -3.75 -16.68 -15.13
N ALA A 120 -2.43 -16.57 -15.28
CA ALA A 120 -1.51 -16.51 -14.15
C ALA A 120 -1.73 -15.24 -13.30
N PHE A 121 -2.00 -14.10 -13.94
CA PHE A 121 -2.28 -12.85 -13.23
C PHE A 121 -3.60 -12.91 -12.46
N LEU A 122 -4.67 -13.38 -13.09
CA LEU A 122 -5.98 -13.55 -12.43
C LEU A 122 -5.90 -14.59 -11.32
N GLY A 123 -5.26 -15.73 -11.58
CA GLY A 123 -5.03 -16.77 -10.57
C GLY A 123 -4.25 -16.22 -9.39
N GLY A 124 -3.14 -15.52 -9.63
CA GLY A 124 -2.33 -14.87 -8.60
C GLY A 124 -3.12 -13.87 -7.77
N LEU A 125 -3.94 -13.02 -8.41
CA LEU A 125 -4.80 -12.05 -7.72
C LEU A 125 -5.84 -12.74 -6.82
N LEU A 126 -6.47 -13.80 -7.31
CA LEU A 126 -7.44 -14.57 -6.54
C LEU A 126 -6.77 -15.25 -5.34
N THR A 127 -5.66 -15.97 -5.57
CA THR A 127 -4.89 -16.63 -4.51
C THR A 127 -4.39 -15.62 -3.48
N PHE A 128 -3.91 -14.46 -3.91
CA PHE A 128 -3.53 -13.37 -3.01
C PHE A 128 -4.71 -12.89 -2.16
N GLY A 129 -5.86 -12.60 -2.77
CA GLY A 129 -7.06 -12.16 -2.07
C GLY A 129 -7.54 -13.16 -1.01
N PHE A 130 -7.58 -14.45 -1.33
CA PHE A 130 -8.00 -15.50 -0.40
C PHE A 130 -6.98 -15.76 0.71
N SER A 131 -5.68 -15.65 0.42
CA SER A 131 -4.61 -15.88 1.39
C SER A 131 -4.36 -14.68 2.31
N LEU A 132 -4.77 -13.47 1.91
CA LEU A 132 -4.48 -12.24 2.64
C LEU A 132 -4.97 -12.27 4.10
N GLY A 133 -6.22 -12.68 4.33
CA GLY A 133 -6.79 -12.79 5.67
C GLY A 133 -6.07 -13.81 6.56
N PRO A 134 -5.97 -15.09 6.11
CA PRO A 134 -5.26 -16.14 6.82
C PRO A 134 -3.78 -15.82 7.10
N ALA A 135 -3.04 -15.34 6.10
CA ALA A 135 -1.61 -15.05 6.22
C ALA A 135 -1.31 -13.85 7.13
N THR A 136 -2.27 -12.95 7.30
CA THR A 136 -2.18 -11.80 8.21
C THR A 136 -2.92 -12.03 9.52
N ASN A 137 -3.24 -13.29 9.87
CA ASN A 137 -3.88 -13.59 11.15
C ASN A 137 -2.94 -13.19 12.31
N PRO A 138 -3.34 -12.29 13.22
CA PRO A 138 -2.50 -11.81 14.31
C PRO A 138 -1.98 -12.94 15.20
N SER A 139 -2.73 -14.05 15.30
CA SER A 139 -2.31 -15.21 16.10
C SER A 139 -1.05 -15.90 15.58
N LEU A 140 -0.69 -15.72 14.30
CA LEU A 140 0.52 -16.30 13.71
C LEU A 140 1.80 -15.55 14.10
N TYR A 141 1.67 -14.36 14.68
CA TYR A 141 2.77 -13.48 15.05
C TYR A 141 2.90 -13.43 16.58
N GLU A 142 2.93 -14.63 17.20
CA GLU A 142 2.71 -15.00 18.61
C GLU A 142 3.26 -14.03 19.69
N ASP A 143 4.35 -13.31 19.43
CA ASP A 143 4.98 -12.36 20.36
C ASP A 143 4.24 -11.00 20.50
N VAL A 144 3.25 -10.70 19.65
CA VAL A 144 2.45 -9.45 19.68
C VAL A 144 1.01 -9.76 20.04
N GLY A 145 0.80 -10.52 21.12
CA GLY A 145 -0.45 -11.18 21.52
C GLY A 145 -1.73 -10.34 21.65
N LYS A 146 -1.73 -9.06 21.30
CA LYS A 146 -2.87 -8.19 20.98
C LYS A 146 -2.33 -7.10 20.07
N SER A 147 -2.36 -7.23 18.73
CA SER A 147 -2.10 -6.04 17.89
C SER A 147 -2.95 -4.91 18.47
N ILE A 148 -2.30 -3.84 18.95
CA ILE A 148 -2.96 -2.72 19.64
C ILE A 148 -4.06 -2.11 18.76
N TYR A 149 -3.95 -2.34 17.46
CA TYR A 149 -4.90 -1.92 16.45
C TYR A 149 -6.06 -2.90 16.24
N TRP A 150 -5.87 -4.21 16.41
CA TRP A 150 -6.79 -5.26 15.94
C TRP A 150 -7.39 -6.18 17.02
N TYR A 151 -6.96 -6.09 18.28
CA TYR A 151 -7.54 -6.91 19.35
C TYR A 151 -8.98 -6.50 19.72
N ASN A 152 -9.84 -7.51 19.97
CA ASN A 152 -11.28 -7.37 20.19
C ASN A 152 -11.63 -6.62 21.49
N ALA A 153 -12.48 -5.61 21.36
CA ALA A 153 -13.10 -4.83 22.44
C ALA A 153 -14.24 -5.57 23.18
N ASN A 154 -14.33 -6.89 23.08
CA ASN A 154 -15.36 -7.68 23.78
C ASN A 154 -15.00 -7.97 25.25
N ASN A 155 -13.77 -7.66 25.68
CA ASN A 155 -13.41 -7.52 27.09
C ASN A 155 -13.08 -6.04 27.29
N GLY A 156 -13.95 -5.31 28.01
CA GLY A 156 -14.01 -3.85 28.10
C GLY A 156 -12.82 -3.15 28.76
N SER A 157 -11.62 -3.30 28.20
CA SER A 157 -10.45 -2.51 28.58
C SER A 157 -9.77 -2.03 27.31
N LYS A 158 -10.04 -0.78 26.91
CA LYS A 158 -9.12 -0.02 26.05
C LYS A 158 -7.70 -0.17 26.65
N PRO A 159 -6.66 -0.43 25.86
CA PRO A 159 -5.31 -0.34 26.37
C PRO A 159 -5.08 1.10 26.84
N GLN A 160 -5.03 1.29 28.15
CA GLN A 160 -4.58 2.53 28.76
C GLN A 160 -3.09 2.65 28.44
N VAL A 161 -2.77 3.57 27.54
CA VAL A 161 -1.40 4.04 27.35
C VAL A 161 -1.04 4.75 28.66
N LYS A 162 -0.13 4.16 29.43
CA LYS A 162 0.50 4.85 30.57
C LYS A 162 1.45 5.92 30.06
#